data_AF-A0A840HGX6-F1
#
_entry.id   AF-A0A840HGX6-F1
#
_cell.length_a   1.000
_cell.length_b   1.000
_cell.length_c   1.000
_cell.angle_alpha   90.00
_cell.angle_beta   90.00
_cell.angle_gamma   90.00
#
_symmetry.space_group_name_H-M   'P 1'
#
loop_
_entity.id
_entity.type
_entity.pdbx_description
1 polymer ?
#
loop_
_entity_poly.entity_id
_entity_poly.type
_entity_poly.pdbx_seq_one_letter_code
_entity_poly.pdbx_strand_id
1 'polypeptide(L)' 'MSERRACKAIGFCRMTVRYKTIRTDDGGLRQRMKAIAHERRHFGYRRVHVVLKAGGL' A
#
# COMPACT_ATOMS: atom_id res chain seq x y z
N MET A 1 -26.72 14.16 -4.12
CA MET A 1 -25.52 15.02 -4.26
C MET A 1 -24.62 14.40 -5.33
N SER A 2 -24.10 15.15 -6.32
CA SER A 2 -23.29 14.57 -7.41
C SER A 2 -21.79 14.54 -7.09
N GLU A 3 -21.06 13.58 -7.65
CA GLU A 3 -19.59 13.47 -7.53
C GLU A 3 -18.88 14.79 -7.91
N ARG A 4 -19.39 15.50 -8.94
CA ARG A 4 -18.91 16.83 -9.32
C ARG A 4 -19.03 17.85 -8.20
N ARG A 5 -20.19 17.94 -7.55
CA ARG A 5 -20.44 18.87 -6.44
C ARG A 5 -19.58 18.50 -5.22
N ALA A 6 -19.48 17.21 -4.91
CA ALA A 6 -18.64 16.72 -3.81
C ALA A 6 -17.16 17.07 -4.03
N CYS A 7 -16.60 16.74 -5.20
CA CYS A 7 -15.20 17.03 -5.55
C CYS A 7 -14.88 18.53 -5.50
N LYS A 8 -15.81 19.39 -5.95
CA LYS A 8 -15.66 20.85 -5.86
C LYS A 8 -15.64 21.33 -4.40
N ALA A 9 -16.45 20.74 -3.53
CA ALA A 9 -16.51 21.11 -2.11
C ALA A 9 -15.24 20.72 -1.34
N ILE A 10 -14.63 19.58 -1.66
CA ILE A 10 -13.41 19.07 -1.00
C ILE A 10 -12.10 19.53 -1.65
N GLY A 11 -12.17 20.23 -2.79
CA GLY A 11 -10.99 20.74 -3.49
C GLY A 11 -10.17 19.69 -4.26
N PHE A 12 -10.68 18.47 -4.42
CA PHE A 12 -9.99 17.39 -5.15
C PHE A 12 -10.46 17.27 -6.60
N CYS A 13 -9.53 16.89 -7.50
CA CYS A 13 -9.87 16.57 -8.87
C CYS A 13 -10.62 15.22 -8.97
N ARG A 14 -11.65 15.17 -9.80
CA ARG A 14 -12.43 13.93 -10.06
C ARG A 14 -11.56 12.77 -10.56
N MET A 15 -10.50 13.06 -11.33
CA MET A 15 -9.56 12.01 -11.77
C MET A 15 -8.89 11.31 -10.59
N THR A 16 -8.50 12.07 -9.56
CA THR A 16 -7.85 11.53 -8.35
C THR A 16 -8.83 10.68 -7.55
N VAL A 17 -10.08 11.13 -7.44
CA VAL A 17 -11.14 10.37 -6.74
C VAL A 17 -11.51 9.08 -7.48
N ARG A 18 -11.44 9.09 -8.81
CA ARG A 18 -11.72 7.92 -9.65
C ARG A 18 -10.55 6.97 -9.80
N TYR A 19 -9.35 7.40 -9.45
CA TYR A 19 -8.15 6.60 -9.60
C TYR A 19 -8.26 5.33 -8.76
N LYS A 20 -8.28 4.18 -9.45
CA LYS A 20 -8.19 2.86 -8.82
C LYS A 20 -6.83 2.27 -9.17
N THR A 21 -6.01 2.02 -8.15
CA THR A 21 -4.73 1.33 -8.35
C THR A 21 -5.02 -0.10 -8.79
N ILE A 22 -4.58 -0.48 -9.99
CA ILE A 22 -4.55 -1.87 -10.43
C ILE A 22 -3.22 -2.43 -9.91
N ARG A 23 -3.21 -2.92 -8.66
CA ARG A 23 -2.06 -3.70 -8.15
C ARG A 23 -2.41 -5.17 -8.36
N THR A 24 -1.42 -5.96 -8.78
CA THR A 24 -1.51 -7.43 -8.72
C THR A 24 -1.80 -7.84 -7.27
N ASP A 25 -2.38 -9.03 -7.05
CA ASP A 25 -2.63 -9.49 -5.68
C ASP A 25 -1.31 -9.79 -4.95
N ASP A 26 -0.77 -8.75 -4.30
CA ASP A 26 0.44 -8.83 -3.49
C ASP A 26 0.15 -9.41 -2.08
N GLY A 27 -1.01 -10.06 -1.87
CA GLY A 27 -1.48 -10.52 -0.56
C GLY A 27 -0.46 -11.37 0.19
N GLY A 28 0.15 -12.34 -0.50
CA GLY A 28 1.21 -13.18 0.05
C GLY A 28 2.47 -12.40 0.44
N LEU A 29 2.88 -11.43 -0.38
CA LEU A 29 4.02 -10.56 -0.08
C LEU A 29 3.75 -9.70 1.16
N ARG A 30 2.54 -9.15 1.29
CA ARG A 30 2.14 -8.37 2.47
C ARG A 30 2.09 -9.22 3.74
N GLN A 31 1.63 -10.47 3.65
CA GLN A 31 1.66 -11.39 4.78
C GLN A 31 3.10 -11.68 5.22
N ARG A 32 4.01 -11.95 4.29
CA ARG A 32 5.44 -12.14 4.60
C ARG A 32 6.07 -10.89 5.22
N MET A 33 5.77 -9.69 4.70
CA MET A 33 6.22 -8.42 5.29
C MET A 33 5.78 -8.28 6.74
N LYS A 34 4.50 -8.57 7.03
CA LYS A 34 3.96 -8.51 8.39
C LYS A 34 4.61 -9.55 9.30
N ALA A 35 4.80 -10.78 8.82
CA ALA A 35 5.45 -11.84 9.59
C ALA A 35 6.87 -11.44 10.04
N ILE A 36 7.69 -10.90 9.12
CA ILE A 36 9.05 -10.44 9.44
C ILE A 36 9.02 -9.27 10.43
N ALA A 37 8.08 -8.34 10.27
CA ALA A 37 7.93 -7.21 11.19
C ALA A 37 7.51 -7.66 12.60
N HIS A 38 6.68 -8.70 12.71
CA HIS A 38 6.27 -9.29 13.98
C HIS A 38 7.40 -10.10 14.64
N GLU A 39 8.13 -10.89 13.87
CA GLU A 39 9.23 -11.71 14.37
C GLU A 39 10.42 -10.84 14.81
N ARG A 40 10.66 -9.72 14.12
CA ARG A 40 11.77 -8.81 14.42
C ARG A 40 11.27 -7.38 14.62
N ARG A 41 10.72 -7.10 15.81
CA ARG A 41 10.10 -5.82 16.19
C ARG A 41 10.94 -4.55 15.94
N HIS A 42 12.27 -4.65 15.91
CA HIS A 42 13.16 -3.52 15.60
C HIS A 42 13.43 -3.29 14.10
N PHE A 43 12.84 -4.10 13.23
CA PHE A 43 13.07 -3.99 11.80
C PHE A 43 12.12 -2.94 11.22
N GLY A 44 12.69 -1.79 10.84
CA GLY A 44 12.00 -0.84 9.97
C GLY A 44 11.89 -1.37 8.53
N TYR A 45 11.11 -0.67 7.70
CA TYR A 45 10.77 -1.09 6.33
C TYR A 45 12.00 -1.46 5.47
N ARG A 46 13.15 -0.77 5.64
CA ARG A 46 14.40 -1.09 4.93
C ARG A 46 14.92 -2.48 5.27
N ARG A 47 14.91 -2.88 6.55
CA ARG A 47 15.43 -4.20 6.97
C ARG A 47 14.47 -5.31 6.58
N VAL A 48 13.16 -5.06 6.67
CA VAL A 48 12.13 -5.98 6.14
C VAL A 48 12.34 -6.20 4.64
N HIS A 49 12.62 -5.15 3.86
CA HIS A 49 12.89 -5.26 2.43
C HIS A 49 14.14 -6.10 2.12
N VAL A 50 15.24 -5.92 2.87
CA VAL A 50 16.46 -6.74 2.69
C VAL A 50 16.21 -8.21 2.97
N VAL A 51 15.50 -8.54 4.06
CA VAL A 51 15.15 -9.92 4.41
C VAL A 51 14.27 -10.54 3.33
N LEU A 52 13.26 -9.81 2.85
CA LEU A 52 12.43 -10.30 1.77
C LEU A 52 13.25 -10.52 0.50
N LYS A 53 14.13 -9.57 0.11
CA LYS A 53 14.98 -9.69 -1.08
C LYS A 53 15.93 -10.88 -1.01
N ALA A 54 16.44 -11.20 0.19
CA ALA A 54 17.25 -12.40 0.41
C ALA A 54 16.43 -13.70 0.32
N GLY A 55 15.16 -13.68 0.71
CA GLY A 55 14.22 -14.80 0.61
C GLY A 55 13.55 -14.96 -0.76
N GLY A 56 14.00 -14.21 -1.78
CA GLY A 56 13.45 -14.29 -3.14
C GLY A 56 12.18 -13.47 -3.36
N LEU A 57 12.12 -12.26 -2.77
CA LEU A 57 11.26 -11.19 -3.31
C LEU A 57 11.47 -11.06 -4.82
#